data_AF-C6LIU7-F1
#
_entry.id   AF-C6LIU7-F1
#
_cell.length_a   1.000
_cell.length_b   1.000
_cell.length_c   1.000
_cell.angle_alpha   90.00
_cell.angle_beta   90.00
_cell.angle_gamma   90.00
#
_symmetry.space_group_name_H-M   'P 1'
#
loop_
_entity.id
_entity.type
_entity.pdbx_description
1 polymer ?
#
loop_
_entity_poly.entity_id
_entity_poly.type
_entity_poly.pdbx_seq_one_letter_code
_entity_poly.pdbx_strand_id
1 'polypeptide(L)'
;MKKKTFLQEEKYMDKKLNLEDYRKELGKRQLKEKIYSAVESGKNWAVQNKEEAITLAAGVCGCATAIIKTVGKRVNSQKEKELKDLYCYDRSLGHYWRLRRELTNREWVEIDQRKQNGERLADILASMKVLK
;
A
#
# COMPACT_ATOMS: atom_id res chain seq x y z
N MET A 1 -28.09 12.24 39.87
CA MET A 1 -27.02 11.21 39.97
C MET A 1 -26.18 11.03 38.70
N LYS A 2 -26.68 11.25 37.47
CA LYS A 2 -25.96 10.95 36.22
C LYS A 2 -24.65 11.74 35.98
N LYS A 3 -24.50 12.95 36.51
CA LYS A 3 -23.32 13.82 36.22
C LYS A 3 -21.99 13.30 36.79
N LYS A 4 -22.03 12.57 37.92
CA LYS A 4 -20.81 12.03 38.57
C LYS A 4 -20.23 10.82 37.83
N THR A 5 -21.08 10.01 37.20
CA THR A 5 -20.64 8.83 36.42
C THR A 5 -19.95 9.24 35.11
N PHE A 6 -20.46 10.25 34.39
CA PHE A 6 -19.82 10.73 33.15
C PHE A 6 -18.41 11.31 33.37
N LEU A 7 -18.21 12.09 34.44
CA LEU A 7 -16.89 12.65 34.79
C LEU A 7 -15.88 11.55 35.17
N GLN A 8 -16.35 10.42 35.69
CA GLN A 8 -15.51 9.29 36.06
C GLN A 8 -15.13 8.45 34.84
N GLU A 9 -16.06 8.27 33.90
CA GLU A 9 -15.80 7.64 32.60
C GLU A 9 -14.81 8.45 31.76
N GLU A 10 -14.94 9.77 31.70
CA GLU A 10 -14.05 10.64 30.93
C GLU A 10 -12.59 10.57 31.46
N LYS A 11 -12.41 10.63 32.79
CA LYS A 11 -11.09 10.46 33.43
C LYS A 11 -10.49 9.07 33.23
N TYR A 12 -11.33 8.02 33.20
CA TYR A 12 -10.86 6.66 32.95
C TYR A 12 -10.39 6.49 31.50
N MET A 13 -11.14 7.06 30.55
CA MET A 13 -10.80 7.02 29.13
C MET A 13 -9.54 7.82 28.81
N ASP A 14 -9.36 9.00 29.39
CA ASP A 14 -8.14 9.82 29.23
C ASP A 14 -6.89 9.09 29.77
N LYS A 15 -6.98 8.52 30.97
CA LYS A 15 -5.89 7.73 31.56
C LYS A 15 -5.54 6.49 30.72
N LYS A 16 -6.55 5.82 30.15
CA LYS A 16 -6.35 4.66 29.27
C LYS A 16 -5.66 5.06 27.96
N LEU A 17 -6.07 6.17 27.34
CA LEU A 17 -5.46 6.70 26.12
C LEU A 17 -3.98 7.04 26.34
N ASN A 18 -3.68 7.73 27.46
CA ASN A 18 -2.31 8.09 27.85
C ASN A 18 -1.40 6.86 28.08
N LEU A 19 -1.94 5.81 28.72
CA LEU A 19 -1.24 4.53 28.94
C LEU A 19 -0.95 3.78 27.63
N GLU A 20 -1.89 3.77 26.68
CA GLU A 20 -1.69 3.12 25.38
C GLU A 20 -0.64 3.86 24.54
N ASP A 21 -0.65 5.19 24.55
CA ASP A 21 0.35 5.98 23.84
C ASP A 21 1.74 5.83 24.46
N TYR A 22 1.84 5.78 25.79
CA TYR A 22 3.08 5.49 26.49
C TYR A 22 3.63 4.09 26.15
N ARG A 23 2.77 3.06 26.08
CA ARG A 23 3.17 1.71 25.65
C ARG A 23 3.64 1.68 24.20
N LYS A 24 2.98 2.41 23.31
CA LYS A 24 3.40 2.54 21.90
C LYS A 24 4.76 3.22 21.79
N GLU A 25 4.99 4.28 22.55
CA GLU A 25 6.30 4.97 22.57
C GLU A 25 7.41 4.08 23.13
N LEU A 26 7.16 3.35 24.21
CA LEU A 26 8.11 2.38 24.75
C LEU A 26 8.43 1.27 23.74
N GLY A 27 7.42 0.73 23.06
CA GLY A 27 7.61 -0.27 22.01
C GLY A 27 8.48 0.24 20.86
N LYS A 28 8.27 1.50 20.43
CA LYS A 28 9.11 2.16 19.42
C LYS A 28 10.56 2.32 19.88
N ARG A 29 10.78 2.72 21.14
CA ARG A 29 12.12 2.87 21.71
C ARG A 29 12.85 1.53 21.82
N GLN A 30 12.19 0.50 22.32
CA GLN A 30 12.75 -0.86 22.39
C GLN A 30 13.09 -1.41 21.00
N LEU A 31 12.23 -1.17 20.00
CA LEU A 31 12.53 -1.57 18.63
C LEU A 31 13.76 -0.83 18.09
N LYS A 32 13.86 0.49 18.33
CA LYS A 32 15.00 1.30 17.93
C LYS A 32 16.29 0.85 18.60
N GLU A 33 16.25 0.51 19.88
CA GLU A 33 17.40 -0.03 20.64
C GLU A 33 17.80 -1.41 20.14
N LYS A 34 16.85 -2.30 19.83
CA LYS A 34 17.14 -3.61 19.22
C LYS A 34 17.79 -3.48 17.84
N ILE A 35 17.29 -2.56 17.01
CA ILE A 35 17.89 -2.28 15.70
C ILE A 35 19.29 -1.70 15.88
N TYR A 36 19.45 -0.71 16.76
CA TYR A 36 20.72 -0.06 17.02
C TYR A 36 21.77 -1.05 17.54
N SER A 37 21.41 -1.87 18.53
CA SER A 37 22.30 -2.90 19.07
C SER A 37 22.64 -3.98 18.05
N ALA A 38 21.69 -4.39 17.18
CA ALA A 38 21.98 -5.32 16.10
C ALA A 38 22.94 -4.73 15.06
N VAL A 39 22.75 -3.46 14.68
CA VAL A 39 23.64 -2.74 13.76
C VAL A 39 25.04 -2.59 14.36
N GLU A 40 25.14 -2.19 15.62
CA GLU A 40 26.42 -2.00 16.30
C GLU A 40 27.15 -3.33 16.48
N SER A 41 26.43 -4.41 16.82
CA SER A 41 26.99 -5.77 16.90
C SER A 41 27.50 -6.24 15.53
N GLY A 42 26.73 -5.99 14.46
CA GLY A 42 27.15 -6.30 13.10
C GLY A 42 28.38 -5.51 12.66
N LYS A 43 28.46 -4.22 13.02
CA LYS A 43 29.62 -3.36 12.75
C LYS A 43 30.86 -3.86 13.47
N ASN A 44 30.75 -4.18 14.76
CA ASN A 44 31.88 -4.67 15.56
C ASN A 44 32.37 -6.03 15.04
N TRP A 45 31.45 -6.92 14.67
CA TRP A 45 31.80 -8.21 14.06
C TRP A 45 32.50 -8.05 12.70
N ALA A 46 32.05 -7.13 11.85
CA ALA A 46 32.66 -6.86 10.55
C ALA A 46 34.05 -6.21 10.66
N VAL A 47 34.28 -5.39 11.70
CA VAL A 47 35.60 -4.81 11.99
C VAL A 47 36.59 -5.86 12.48
N GLN A 48 36.12 -6.86 13.24
CA GLN A 48 36.93 -7.97 13.73
C GLN A 48 37.26 -9.00 12.63
N ASN A 49 36.33 -9.27 11.71
CA ASN A 49 36.47 -10.29 10.68
C ASN A 49 36.48 -9.67 9.27
N LYS A 50 37.46 -8.79 9.00
CA LYS A 50 37.51 -7.97 7.77
C LYS A 50 37.50 -8.79 6.47
N GLU A 51 38.20 -9.92 6.43
CA GLU A 51 38.27 -10.75 5.20
C GLU A 51 36.99 -11.55 4.95
N GLU A 52 36.37 -12.09 6.00
CA GLU A 52 35.07 -12.78 5.91
C GLU A 52 33.92 -11.81 5.60
N ALA A 53 34.01 -10.57 6.10
CA ALA A 53 33.02 -9.54 5.81
C ALA A 53 33.01 -9.14 4.33
N ILE A 54 34.16 -9.08 3.66
CA ILE A 54 34.25 -8.72 2.23
C ILE A 54 33.61 -9.80 1.34
N THR A 55 33.88 -11.07 1.65
CA THR A 55 33.33 -12.21 0.90
C THR A 55 31.81 -12.37 1.12
N LEU A 56 31.35 -12.21 2.37
CA LEU A 56 29.92 -12.19 2.68
C LEU A 56 29.20 -10.97 2.07
N ALA A 57 29.82 -9.79 2.05
CA ALA A 57 29.23 -8.58 1.47
C ALA A 57 28.90 -8.77 -0.02
N ALA A 58 29.79 -9.41 -0.79
CA ALA A 58 29.52 -9.72 -2.19
C ALA A 58 28.30 -10.65 -2.38
N GLY A 59 28.18 -11.69 -1.53
CA GLY A 59 27.03 -12.59 -1.55
C GLY A 59 25.71 -11.93 -1.13
N VAL A 60 25.75 -11.07 -0.10
CA VAL A 60 24.57 -10.35 0.40
C VAL A 60 24.09 -9.30 -0.60
N CYS A 61 25.00 -8.58 -1.29
CA CYS A 61 24.63 -7.65 -2.36
C CYS A 61 23.85 -8.33 -3.49
N GLY A 62 24.26 -9.54 -3.90
CA GLY A 62 23.53 -10.33 -4.89
C GLY A 62 22.10 -10.68 -4.43
N CYS A 63 21.94 -11.09 -3.17
CA CYS A 63 20.62 -11.42 -2.61
C CYS A 63 19.70 -10.19 -2.49
N ALA A 64 20.25 -9.04 -2.05
CA ALA A 64 19.48 -7.81 -1.87
C ALA A 64 18.90 -7.29 -3.20
N THR A 65 19.69 -7.32 -4.28
CA THR A 65 19.23 -6.87 -5.61
C THR A 65 18.10 -7.74 -6.16
N ALA A 66 18.14 -9.05 -5.94
CA ALA A 66 17.06 -9.97 -6.33
C ALA A 66 15.74 -9.66 -5.59
N ILE A 67 15.82 -9.37 -4.29
CA ILE A 67 14.65 -8.99 -3.48
C ILE A 67 14.07 -7.65 -3.95
N ILE A 68 14.91 -6.64 -4.16
CA ILE A 68 14.47 -5.33 -4.65
C ILE A 68 13.78 -5.47 -6.02
N LYS A 69 14.36 -6.27 -6.92
CA LYS A 69 13.81 -6.49 -8.26
C LYS A 69 12.46 -7.22 -8.22
N THR A 70 12.31 -8.23 -7.36
CA THR A 70 11.06 -9.00 -7.26
C THR A 70 9.94 -8.19 -6.62
N VAL A 71 10.23 -7.40 -5.57
CA VAL A 71 9.27 -6.49 -4.95
C VAL A 71 8.88 -5.37 -5.93
N GLY A 72 9.85 -4.77 -6.61
CA GLY A 72 9.61 -3.74 -7.63
C GLY A 72 8.70 -4.25 -8.76
N LYS A 73 8.97 -5.46 -9.28
CA LYS A 73 8.13 -6.10 -10.30
C LYS A 73 6.70 -6.31 -9.79
N ARG A 74 6.52 -6.76 -8.55
CA ARG A 74 5.19 -6.98 -7.95
C ARG A 74 4.39 -5.68 -7.86
N VAL A 75 5.00 -4.60 -7.39
CA VAL A 75 4.35 -3.28 -7.30
C VAL A 75 4.01 -2.75 -8.69
N ASN A 76 4.90 -2.90 -9.66
CA ASN A 76 4.63 -2.49 -11.03
C ASN A 76 3.44 -3.25 -11.63
N SER A 77 3.41 -4.58 -11.47
CA SER A 77 2.30 -5.40 -11.97
C SER A 77 0.96 -5.07 -11.29
N GLN A 78 0.96 -4.64 -10.02
CA GLN A 78 -0.25 -4.15 -9.37
C GLN A 78 -0.74 -2.84 -9.98
N LYS A 79 0.16 -1.89 -10.24
CA LYS A 79 -0.19 -0.63 -10.94
C LYS A 79 -0.70 -0.89 -12.35
N GLU A 80 -0.08 -1.82 -13.08
CA GLU A 80 -0.53 -2.19 -14.42
C GLU A 80 -1.92 -2.84 -14.41
N LYS A 81 -2.22 -3.69 -13.43
CA LYS A 81 -3.57 -4.25 -13.24
C LYS A 81 -4.59 -3.14 -12.93
N GLU A 82 -4.28 -2.28 -11.96
CA GLU A 82 -5.15 -1.16 -11.62
C GLU A 82 -5.43 -0.26 -12.84
N LEU A 83 -4.42 0.01 -13.67
CA LEU A 83 -4.59 0.75 -14.92
C LEU A 83 -5.47 0.01 -15.92
N LYS A 84 -5.29 -1.30 -16.11
CA LYS A 84 -6.09 -2.09 -17.07
C LYS A 84 -7.54 -2.25 -16.63
N ASP A 85 -7.75 -2.45 -15.32
CA ASP A 85 -9.04 -2.87 -14.79
C ASP A 85 -9.91 -1.65 -14.42
N LEU A 86 -9.30 -0.51 -14.07
CA LEU A 86 -10.01 0.72 -13.69
C LEU A 86 -9.93 1.84 -14.73
N TYR A 87 -9.31 1.66 -15.88
CA TYR A 87 -9.33 2.69 -16.93
C TYR A 87 -9.88 2.14 -18.24
N CYS A 88 -10.82 2.87 -18.82
CA CYS A 88 -11.40 2.56 -20.12
C CYS A 88 -10.99 3.64 -21.14
N TYR A 89 -10.46 3.22 -22.27
CA TYR A 89 -10.01 4.13 -23.33
C TYR A 89 -11.15 4.52 -24.28
N ASP A 90 -11.40 5.82 -24.41
CA ASP A 90 -12.31 6.37 -25.41
C ASP A 90 -11.52 6.84 -26.65
N ARG A 91 -11.68 6.09 -27.74
CA ARG A 91 -11.00 6.38 -29.01
C ARG A 91 -11.47 7.68 -29.67
N SER A 92 -12.71 8.12 -29.41
CA SER A 92 -13.29 9.29 -30.06
C SER A 92 -12.74 10.60 -29.49
N LEU A 93 -12.34 10.60 -28.21
CA LEU A 93 -11.80 11.77 -27.52
C LEU A 93 -10.29 11.64 -27.23
N GLY A 94 -9.72 10.44 -27.40
CA GLY A 94 -8.34 10.15 -27.01
C GLY A 94 -8.10 10.19 -25.51
N HIS A 95 -9.16 10.03 -24.70
CA HIS A 95 -9.10 10.15 -23.23
C HIS A 95 -9.31 8.80 -22.53
N TYR A 96 -8.69 8.65 -21.36
CA TYR A 96 -8.91 7.49 -20.48
C TYR A 96 -9.89 7.87 -19.38
N TRP A 97 -11.02 7.19 -19.33
CA TRP A 97 -12.00 7.34 -18.26
C TRP A 97 -11.62 6.47 -17.08
N ARG A 98 -11.51 7.07 -15.89
CA ARG A 98 -11.29 6.33 -14.64
C ARG A 98 -12.61 5.78 -14.12
N LEU A 99 -12.64 4.48 -13.89
CA LEU A 99 -13.75 3.73 -13.35
C LEU A 99 -13.66 3.67 -11.81
N ARG A 100 -14.81 3.61 -11.14
CA ARG A 100 -14.91 3.39 -9.69
C ARG A 100 -14.64 1.94 -9.30
N ARG A 101 -14.96 1.02 -10.19
CA ARG A 101 -14.83 -0.43 -10.04
C ARG A 101 -14.55 -1.07 -11.39
N GLU A 102 -14.10 -2.32 -11.38
CA GLU A 102 -13.94 -3.12 -12.57
C GLU A 102 -15.30 -3.38 -13.25
N LEU A 103 -15.29 -3.37 -14.59
CA LEU A 103 -16.45 -3.71 -15.41
C LEU A 103 -16.64 -5.23 -15.42
N THR A 104 -17.87 -5.67 -15.18
CA THR A 104 -18.22 -7.08 -15.31
C THR A 104 -18.31 -7.48 -16.79
N ASN A 105 -18.15 -8.77 -17.09
CA ASN A 105 -18.25 -9.27 -18.47
C ASN A 105 -19.57 -8.91 -19.17
N ARG A 106 -20.68 -8.81 -18.42
CA ARG A 106 -21.98 -8.41 -18.97
C ARG A 106 -21.99 -6.94 -19.38
N GLU A 107 -21.42 -6.07 -18.55
CA GLU A 107 -21.32 -4.63 -18.84
C GLU A 107 -20.41 -4.38 -20.05
N TRP A 108 -19.35 -5.18 -20.22
CA TRP A 108 -18.52 -5.12 -21.42
C TRP A 108 -19.31 -5.42 -22.71
N VAL A 109 -20.19 -6.43 -22.67
CA VAL A 109 -21.04 -6.77 -23.82
C VAL A 109 -22.06 -5.65 -24.09
N GLU A 110 -22.64 -5.08 -23.03
CA GLU A 110 -23.58 -3.96 -23.17
C GLU A 110 -22.89 -2.71 -23.74
N ILE A 111 -21.68 -2.38 -23.27
CA ILE A 111 -20.88 -1.29 -23.82
C ILE A 111 -20.63 -1.51 -25.31
N ASP A 112 -20.25 -2.72 -25.72
CA ASP A 112 -19.99 -3.02 -27.13
C ASP A 112 -21.25 -2.87 -27.99
N GLN A 113 -22.38 -3.43 -27.56
CA GLN A 113 -23.66 -3.29 -28.26
C GLN A 113 -24.08 -1.82 -28.40
N ARG A 114 -23.98 -1.02 -27.33
CA ARG A 114 -24.39 0.39 -27.34
C ARG A 114 -23.42 1.27 -28.14
N LYS A 115 -22.14 0.91 -28.15
CA LYS A 115 -21.15 1.54 -29.03
C LYS A 115 -21.39 1.22 -30.50
N GLN A 116 -21.82 0.00 -30.84
CA GLN A 116 -22.27 -0.34 -32.19
C GLN A 116 -23.52 0.45 -32.61
N ASN A 117 -24.39 0.78 -31.65
CA ASN A 117 -25.54 1.68 -31.87
C ASN A 117 -25.13 3.17 -32.01
N GLY A 118 -23.84 3.50 -31.85
CA GLY A 118 -23.31 4.85 -32.02
C GLY A 118 -23.37 5.73 -30.77
N GLU A 119 -23.72 5.20 -29.60
CA GLU A 119 -23.66 5.94 -28.34
C GLU A 119 -22.20 6.24 -27.95
N ARG A 120 -21.96 7.42 -27.33
CA ARG A 120 -20.62 7.76 -26.83
C ARG A 120 -20.30 6.93 -25.60
N LEU A 121 -19.05 6.48 -25.50
CA LEU A 121 -18.58 5.67 -24.38
C LEU A 121 -18.78 6.37 -23.02
N ALA A 122 -18.56 7.68 -22.96
CA ALA A 122 -18.79 8.47 -21.76
C ALA A 122 -20.26 8.40 -21.27
N ASP A 123 -21.22 8.50 -22.19
CA ASP A 123 -22.65 8.49 -21.86
C ASP A 123 -23.08 7.08 -21.40
N ILE A 124 -22.54 6.03 -22.05
CA ILE A 124 -22.77 4.63 -21.65
C ILE A 124 -22.23 4.39 -20.23
N LEU A 125 -20.96 4.74 -19.97
CA LEU A 125 -20.31 4.56 -18.67
C LEU A 125 -20.99 5.41 -17.57
N ALA A 126 -21.48 6.60 -17.91
CA ALA A 126 -22.27 7.44 -17.01
C ALA A 126 -23.62 6.79 -16.67
N SER A 127 -24.32 6.23 -17.67
CA SER A 127 -25.60 5.54 -17.47
C SER A 127 -25.48 4.33 -16.55
N MET A 128 -24.36 3.59 -16.64
CA MET A 128 -24.02 2.45 -15.78
C MET A 128 -23.50 2.87 -14.39
N LYS A 129 -23.30 4.18 -14.14
CA LYS A 129 -22.75 4.74 -12.88
C LYS A 129 -21.39 4.16 -12.48
N VAL A 130 -20.55 3.85 -13.47
CA VAL A 130 -19.21 3.28 -13.24
C VAL A 130 -18.09 4.31 -13.29
N LEU A 131 -18.35 5.53 -13.77
CA LEU A 131 -17.38 6.64 -13.80
C LEU A 131 -17.08 7.19 -12.41
N LYS A 132 -15.82 7.54 -12.16
CA LYS A 132 -15.38 8.15 -10.90
C LYS A 132 -15.74 9.62 -10.79
#